data_AF-A0A2J8JHK7-F1
#
_entry.id   AF-A0A2J8JHK7-F1
#
_cell.length_a   1.000
_cell.length_b   1.000
_cell.length_c   1.000
_cell.angle_alpha   90.00
_cell.angle_beta   90.00
_cell.angle_gamma   90.00
#
_symmetry.space_group_name_H-M   'P 1'
#
loop_
_entity.id
_entity.type
_entity.pdbx_description
1 polymer ?
#
loop_
_entity_poly.entity_id
_entity_poly.type
_entity_poly.pdbx_seq_one_letter_code
_entity_poly.pdbx_strand_id
1 'polypeptide(L)'
;MPKRGKKGAVAEDGDELRTEPEAKKSKTAAKKNDKEAAGEGPALYEDPPDQKTSPSGKPATLKICSWNVDGLRAWIKKKGLDWVKEEAPDILCLQETKCSENKLPAELQELPGLSHQYWSAPSDKEGYSGVGLLSRQCPLKVSYGI
;
A
#
# COMPACT_ATOMS: atom_id res chain seq x y z
N MET A 1 45.90 -5.26 -49.78
CA MET A 1 47.19 -5.60 -49.12
C MET A 1 47.94 -4.30 -48.84
N PRO A 2 48.79 -4.23 -47.81
CA PRO A 2 49.17 -5.30 -46.89
C PRO A 2 48.31 -5.23 -45.61
N LYS A 3 47.80 -6.30 -44.98
CA LYS A 3 48.14 -7.72 -44.79
C LYS A 3 48.37 -7.88 -43.28
N ARG A 4 47.51 -8.62 -42.57
CA ARG A 4 47.67 -10.07 -42.29
C ARG A 4 48.20 -10.24 -40.85
N GLY A 5 47.61 -11.05 -39.97
CA GLY A 5 46.46 -11.92 -40.13
C GLY A 5 46.10 -12.67 -38.85
N LYS A 6 44.91 -13.29 -38.90
CA LYS A 6 44.45 -14.42 -38.09
C LYS A 6 45.50 -15.54 -38.01
N LYS A 7 45.52 -16.24 -36.86
CA LYS A 7 45.50 -17.71 -36.67
C LYS A 7 45.52 -17.96 -35.16
N GLY A 8 44.85 -18.93 -34.56
CA GLY A 8 44.09 -20.07 -35.04
C GLY A 8 43.62 -20.83 -33.79
N ALA A 9 42.54 -21.59 -33.92
CA ALA A 9 41.86 -22.30 -32.86
C ALA A 9 42.40 -23.74 -32.67
N VAL A 10 41.87 -24.37 -31.60
CA VAL A 10 41.61 -25.82 -31.37
C VAL A 10 42.73 -26.67 -30.76
N ALA A 11 42.48 -27.22 -29.56
CA ALA A 11 42.42 -28.67 -29.25
C ALA A 11 42.40 -28.94 -27.71
N GLU A 12 41.33 -29.58 -27.21
CA GLU A 12 41.41 -30.57 -26.10
C GLU A 12 41.86 -31.91 -26.74
N ASP A 13 42.35 -32.98 -26.07
CA ASP A 13 41.93 -33.69 -24.85
C ASP A 13 43.02 -34.69 -24.33
N GLY A 14 42.81 -35.31 -23.15
CA GLY A 14 43.55 -36.51 -22.63
C GLY A 14 44.10 -36.37 -21.18
N ASP A 15 43.44 -36.89 -20.12
CA ASP A 15 43.53 -38.26 -19.50
C ASP A 15 44.92 -38.53 -18.86
N GLU A 16 45.15 -38.90 -17.59
CA GLU A 16 44.48 -39.82 -16.65
C GLU A 16 44.84 -39.52 -15.16
N LEU A 17 44.09 -40.19 -14.25
CA LEU A 17 44.49 -40.84 -12.97
C LEU A 17 43.90 -40.31 -11.63
N ARG A 18 42.75 -40.89 -11.24
CA ARG A 18 42.45 -41.66 -9.97
C ARG A 18 43.04 -41.11 -8.65
N THR A 19 42.30 -40.84 -7.57
CA THR A 19 41.46 -41.73 -6.72
C THR A 19 40.75 -40.93 -5.59
N GLU A 20 39.51 -41.28 -5.25
CA GLU A 20 38.90 -40.99 -3.92
C GLU A 20 39.43 -41.97 -2.85
N PRO A 21 39.28 -41.67 -1.54
CA PRO A 21 38.19 -42.35 -0.82
C PRO A 21 37.48 -41.56 0.31
N GLU A 22 36.18 -41.86 0.39
CA GLU A 22 35.25 -42.10 1.52
C GLU A 22 35.36 -41.47 2.93
N ALA A 23 34.16 -41.15 3.44
CA ALA A 23 33.77 -40.65 4.75
C ALA A 23 33.71 -41.68 5.90
N LYS A 24 33.65 -41.21 7.18
CA LYS A 24 32.60 -41.57 8.18
C LYS A 24 32.73 -40.92 9.59
N LYS A 25 31.59 -40.30 10.00
CA LYS A 25 30.84 -40.43 11.29
C LYS A 25 31.29 -39.76 12.61
N SER A 26 30.61 -38.64 12.90
CA SER A 26 29.63 -38.38 14.00
C SER A 26 29.95 -38.64 15.49
N LYS A 27 29.76 -37.57 16.31
CA LYS A 27 29.03 -37.41 17.62
C LYS A 27 29.71 -36.24 18.38
N THR A 28 29.04 -35.23 18.95
CA THR A 28 27.92 -35.27 19.91
C THR A 28 27.28 -33.87 19.99
N ALA A 29 25.96 -33.84 20.19
CA ALA A 29 25.12 -32.65 20.33
C ALA A 29 25.42 -31.86 21.62
N ALA A 30 25.53 -30.54 21.51
CA ALA A 30 25.34 -29.60 22.61
C ALA A 30 24.04 -28.83 22.34
N LYS A 31 22.98 -29.24 23.03
CA LYS A 31 21.64 -28.67 22.97
C LYS A 31 21.69 -27.28 23.64
N LYS A 32 21.70 -26.20 22.86
CA LYS A 32 21.39 -24.86 23.38
C LYS A 32 19.89 -24.82 23.63
N ASN A 33 19.52 -24.79 24.91
CA ASN A 33 18.18 -24.40 25.34
C ASN A 33 18.04 -22.90 25.12
N ASP A 34 17.69 -22.48 23.91
CA ASP A 34 17.04 -21.20 23.74
C ASP A 34 15.56 -21.47 24.05
N LYS A 35 15.19 -21.20 25.32
CA LYS A 35 13.79 -20.97 25.66
C LYS A 35 13.32 -19.84 24.75
N GLU A 36 12.60 -20.18 23.69
CA GLU A 36 11.65 -19.25 23.10
C GLU A 36 10.73 -18.83 24.23
N ALA A 37 10.99 -17.63 24.77
CA ALA A 37 9.94 -16.87 25.39
C ALA A 37 8.91 -16.68 24.27
N ALA A 38 7.90 -17.54 24.24
CA ALA A 38 6.66 -17.29 23.53
C ALA A 38 6.04 -16.05 24.20
N GLY A 39 6.60 -14.88 23.88
CA GLY A 39 5.93 -13.63 24.10
C GLY A 39 4.68 -13.72 23.24
N GLU A 40 3.53 -13.73 23.90
CA GLU A 40 2.25 -13.57 23.22
C GLU A 40 2.42 -12.35 22.29
N GLY A 41 2.27 -12.58 20.98
CA GLY A 41 2.25 -11.48 20.03
C GLY A 41 1.20 -10.46 20.45
N PRO A 42 1.30 -9.20 19.97
CA PRO A 42 0.30 -8.20 20.34
C PRO A 42 -1.10 -8.77 20.08
N ALA A 43 -1.98 -8.64 21.07
CA ALA A 43 -3.36 -9.08 20.93
C ALA A 43 -3.95 -8.44 19.66
N LEU A 44 -4.53 -9.26 18.80
CA LEU A 44 -5.21 -8.77 17.61
C LEU A 44 -6.49 -8.03 18.04
N TYR A 45 -6.83 -6.99 17.30
CA TYR A 45 -8.06 -6.26 17.48
C TYR A 45 -9.04 -6.62 16.37
N GLU A 46 -10.25 -6.98 16.78
CA GLU A 46 -11.38 -7.17 15.87
C GLU A 46 -12.41 -6.07 16.18
N ASP A 47 -12.75 -5.28 15.16
CA ASP A 47 -13.81 -4.28 15.30
C ASP A 47 -15.15 -4.99 15.55
N PRO A 48 -15.96 -4.53 16.51
CA PRO A 48 -17.31 -5.05 16.68
C PRO A 48 -18.16 -4.74 15.43
N PRO A 49 -19.23 -5.50 15.19
CA PRO A 49 -20.12 -5.23 14.07
C PRO A 49 -20.71 -3.82 14.13
N ASP A 50 -20.93 -3.23 12.95
CA ASP A 50 -21.56 -1.91 12.81
C ASP A 50 -22.91 -1.82 13.56
N GLN A 51 -23.01 -0.89 14.51
CA GLN A 51 -24.28 -0.50 15.10
C GLN A 51 -24.92 0.63 14.28
N LYS A 52 -25.93 0.29 13.48
CA LYS A 52 -26.63 1.22 12.56
C LYS A 52 -27.92 1.78 13.13
N THR A 53 -28.21 1.54 14.41
CA THR A 53 -29.38 2.06 15.11
C THR A 53 -28.97 2.87 16.33
N SER A 54 -29.66 3.99 16.57
CA SER A 54 -29.44 4.83 17.74
C SER A 54 -29.95 4.14 19.02
N PRO A 55 -29.55 4.59 20.22
CA PRO A 55 -30.13 4.10 21.48
C PRO A 55 -31.66 4.29 21.60
N SER A 56 -32.22 5.22 20.81
CA SER A 56 -33.65 5.48 20.71
C SER A 56 -34.35 4.70 19.58
N GLY A 57 -33.65 3.78 18.92
CA GLY A 57 -34.18 2.92 17.85
C GLY A 57 -34.29 3.59 16.48
N LYS A 58 -33.69 4.77 16.28
CA LYS A 58 -33.70 5.44 14.96
C LYS A 58 -32.60 4.85 14.06
N PRO A 59 -32.87 4.59 12.78
CA PRO A 59 -31.83 4.13 11.85
C PRO A 59 -30.83 5.24 11.52
N ALA A 60 -29.58 4.86 11.26
CA ALA A 60 -28.57 5.76 10.72
C ALA A 60 -28.98 6.24 9.32
N THR A 61 -28.87 7.55 9.08
CA THR A 61 -29.26 8.20 7.81
C THR A 61 -28.07 8.80 7.06
N LEU A 62 -26.89 8.82 7.68
CA LEU A 62 -25.67 9.40 7.16
C LEU A 62 -24.47 8.55 7.56
N LYS A 63 -23.60 8.25 6.59
CA LYS A 63 -22.33 7.55 6.78
C LYS A 63 -21.17 8.45 6.34
N ILE A 64 -20.24 8.70 7.25
CA ILE A 64 -19.05 9.52 6.99
C ILE A 64 -17.83 8.63 7.17
N CYS A 65 -16.97 8.58 6.16
CA CYS A 65 -15.68 7.91 6.22
C CYS A 65 -14.57 8.95 6.25
N SER A 66 -13.54 8.71 7.07
CA SER A 66 -12.33 9.53 7.09
C SER A 66 -11.11 8.63 6.97
N TRP A 67 -10.21 8.97 6.04
CA TRP A 67 -9.02 8.17 5.80
C TRP A 67 -7.80 9.06 5.53
N ASN A 68 -6.78 8.93 6.37
CA ASN A 68 -5.42 9.37 6.01
C ASN A 68 -4.84 8.39 4.99
N VAL A 69 -4.69 8.82 3.75
CA VAL A 69 -4.32 7.96 2.63
C VAL A 69 -2.82 7.86 2.38
N ASP A 70 -2.01 8.64 3.10
CA ASP A 70 -0.55 8.70 2.95
C ASP A 70 -0.11 8.75 1.48
N GLY A 71 -0.65 9.71 0.73
CA GLY A 71 -0.44 9.84 -0.70
C GLY A 71 -1.56 9.23 -1.54
N LEU A 72 -2.47 10.10 -1.98
CA LEU A 72 -3.66 9.80 -2.77
C LEU A 72 -3.38 8.88 -3.98
N ARG A 73 -2.34 9.19 -4.76
CA ARG A 73 -1.97 8.42 -5.96
C ARG A 73 -1.50 7.01 -5.63
N ALA A 74 -0.77 6.85 -4.53
CA ALA A 74 -0.30 5.53 -4.10
C ALA A 74 -1.46 4.70 -3.54
N TRP A 75 -2.34 5.33 -2.76
CA TRP A 75 -3.57 4.71 -2.24
C TRP A 75 -4.51 4.24 -3.35
N ILE A 76 -4.71 5.03 -4.41
CA ILE A 76 -5.49 4.62 -5.59
C ILE A 76 -4.87 3.38 -6.27
N LYS A 77 -3.54 3.38 -6.48
CA LYS A 77 -2.83 2.21 -7.05
C LYS A 77 -2.98 0.95 -6.19
N LYS A 78 -3.07 1.11 -4.87
CA LYS A 78 -3.33 0.05 -3.89
C LYS A 78 -4.83 -0.31 -3.76
N LYS A 79 -5.67 0.10 -4.71
CA LYS A 79 -7.11 -0.24 -4.77
C LYS A 79 -7.95 0.39 -3.67
N GLY A 80 -7.49 1.49 -3.08
CA GLY A 80 -8.25 2.20 -2.06
C GLY A 80 -9.62 2.70 -2.53
N LEU A 81 -9.76 3.08 -3.81
CA LEU A 81 -11.05 3.47 -4.39
C LEU A 81 -12.05 2.32 -4.48
N ASP A 82 -11.58 1.09 -4.65
CA ASP A 82 -12.47 -0.07 -4.73
C ASP A 82 -13.08 -0.34 -3.36
N TRP A 83 -12.29 -0.23 -2.29
CA TRP A 83 -12.80 -0.26 -0.92
C TRP A 83 -13.81 0.85 -0.65
N VAL A 84 -13.57 2.08 -1.12
CA VAL A 84 -14.54 3.18 -0.97
C VAL A 84 -15.86 2.90 -1.69
N LYS A 85 -15.81 2.27 -2.86
CA LYS A 85 -17.01 1.87 -3.60
C LYS A 85 -17.82 0.81 -2.86
N GLU A 86 -17.14 -0.15 -2.20
CA GLU A 86 -17.78 -1.15 -1.34
C GLU A 86 -18.36 -0.52 -0.07
N GLU A 87 -17.62 0.38 0.55
CA GLU A 87 -18.00 1.06 1.79
C GLU A 87 -19.17 2.03 1.60
N ALA A 88 -19.29 2.62 0.40
CA ALA A 88 -20.36 3.52 -0.05
C ALA A 88 -20.75 4.62 0.98
N PRO A 89 -19.81 5.48 1.43
CA PRO A 89 -20.13 6.57 2.35
C PRO A 89 -20.89 7.71 1.65
N ASP A 90 -21.62 8.51 2.44
CA ASP A 90 -22.23 9.76 1.98
C ASP A 90 -21.23 10.90 1.89
N ILE A 91 -20.22 10.88 2.77
CA ILE A 91 -19.13 11.85 2.83
C ILE A 91 -17.82 11.09 3.03
N LEU A 92 -16.82 11.40 2.22
CA LEU A 92 -15.46 10.87 2.34
C LEU A 92 -14.49 12.02 2.60
N CYS A 93 -13.79 11.96 3.72
CA CYS A 93 -12.74 12.89 4.09
C CYS A 93 -11.38 12.21 3.90
N LEU A 94 -10.50 12.81 3.11
CA LEU A 94 -9.15 12.29 2.86
C LEU A 94 -8.11 13.24 3.45
N GLN A 95 -7.10 12.68 4.13
CA GLN A 95 -5.97 13.43 4.66
C GLN A 95 -4.65 12.91 4.09
N GLU A 96 -3.61 13.76 4.14
CA GLU A 96 -2.29 13.52 3.52
C GLU A 96 -2.39 13.10 2.06
N THR A 97 -3.16 13.86 1.27
CA THR A 97 -3.32 13.55 -0.16
C THR A 97 -2.00 13.67 -0.91
N LYS A 98 -1.09 14.55 -0.47
CA LYS A 98 0.25 14.78 -1.08
C LYS A 98 0.14 14.97 -2.61
N CYS A 99 -0.92 15.68 -3.01
CA CYS A 99 -1.32 15.84 -4.39
C CYS A 99 -1.89 17.25 -4.60
N SER A 100 -1.34 17.98 -5.56
CA SER A 100 -1.92 19.24 -5.99
C SER A 100 -3.16 19.00 -6.86
N GLU A 101 -4.07 19.98 -6.91
CA GLU A 101 -5.34 19.89 -7.65
C GLU A 101 -5.14 19.56 -9.13
N ASN A 102 -4.10 20.12 -9.75
CA ASN A 102 -3.74 19.86 -11.15
C ASN A 102 -3.28 18.41 -11.43
N LYS A 103 -2.96 17.65 -10.38
CA LYS A 103 -2.42 16.29 -10.47
C LYS A 103 -3.39 15.24 -9.90
N LEU A 104 -4.65 15.62 -9.66
CA LEU A 104 -5.68 14.69 -9.19
C LEU A 104 -5.93 13.58 -10.24
N PRO A 105 -5.92 12.31 -9.83
CA PRO A 105 -6.19 11.20 -10.75
C PRO A 105 -7.63 11.23 -11.29
N ALA A 106 -7.80 10.84 -12.55
CA ALA A 106 -9.09 10.85 -13.24
C ALA A 106 -10.09 9.88 -12.60
N GLU A 107 -9.61 8.81 -11.97
CA GLU A 107 -10.42 7.80 -11.28
C GLU A 107 -11.29 8.40 -10.15
N LEU A 108 -10.91 9.56 -9.60
CA LEU A 108 -11.73 10.27 -8.63
C LEU A 108 -13.02 10.81 -9.24
N GLN A 109 -13.01 11.18 -10.52
CA GLN A 109 -14.19 11.66 -11.23
C GLN A 109 -15.19 10.52 -11.51
N GLU A 110 -14.75 9.27 -11.43
CA GLU A 110 -15.56 8.07 -11.65
C GLU A 110 -16.32 7.61 -10.39
N LEU A 111 -16.42 8.45 -9.36
CA LEU A 111 -17.21 8.19 -8.15
C LEU A 111 -18.57 8.91 -8.22
N PRO A 112 -19.60 8.36 -8.92
CA PRO A 112 -20.88 9.05 -9.09
C PRO A 112 -21.60 9.30 -7.76
N GLY A 113 -21.38 8.45 -6.76
CA GLY A 113 -21.94 8.62 -5.41
C GLY A 113 -21.25 9.69 -4.56
N LEU A 114 -20.11 10.23 -5.00
CA LEU A 114 -19.29 11.21 -4.29
C LEU A 114 -18.83 12.32 -5.27
N SER A 115 -19.79 12.88 -6.00
CA SER A 115 -19.55 13.80 -7.12
C SER A 115 -19.14 15.21 -6.70
N HIS A 116 -19.48 15.64 -5.49
CA HIS A 116 -19.11 16.97 -4.97
C HIS A 116 -17.75 16.89 -4.28
N GLN A 117 -16.68 17.34 -4.98
CA GLN A 117 -15.30 17.17 -4.52
C GLN A 117 -14.63 18.52 -4.27
N TYR A 118 -13.98 18.63 -3.11
CA TYR A 118 -13.30 19.82 -2.64
C TYR A 118 -11.91 19.42 -2.17
N TRP A 119 -10.88 20.11 -2.66
CA TRP A 119 -9.49 19.79 -2.35
C TRP A 119 -8.78 21.02 -1.83
N SER A 120 -7.85 20.81 -0.90
CA SER A 120 -6.99 21.87 -0.38
C SER A 120 -5.57 21.32 -0.23
N ALA A 121 -4.60 21.99 -0.85
CA ALA A 121 -3.20 21.63 -0.81
C ALA A 121 -2.34 22.86 -0.45
N PRO A 122 -1.20 22.69 0.24
CA PRO A 122 -0.27 23.79 0.49
C PRO A 122 0.26 24.38 -0.82
N SER A 123 0.32 25.71 -0.92
CA SER A 123 0.84 26.42 -2.10
C SER A 123 2.37 26.44 -2.17
N ASP A 124 3.02 26.32 -1.02
CA ASP A 124 4.44 26.55 -0.79
C ASP A 124 5.28 25.27 -0.82
N LYS A 125 4.66 24.10 -0.61
CA LYS A 125 5.33 22.79 -0.60
C LYS A 125 4.50 21.72 -1.30
N GLU A 126 4.76 21.53 -2.60
CA GLU A 126 4.14 20.44 -3.36
C GLU A 126 4.43 19.08 -2.71
N GLY A 127 3.39 18.24 -2.58
CA GLY A 127 3.53 16.85 -2.14
C GLY A 127 3.77 16.62 -0.65
N TYR A 128 3.76 17.67 0.18
CA TYR A 128 3.99 17.52 1.63
C TYR A 128 2.72 17.19 2.42
N SER A 129 1.60 17.84 2.09
CA SER A 129 0.32 17.69 2.80
C SER A 129 -0.85 17.73 1.81
N GLY A 130 -2.04 18.00 2.31
CA GLY A 130 -3.26 18.18 1.53
C GLY A 130 -4.41 17.36 2.08
N VAL A 131 -5.61 17.88 1.89
CA VAL A 131 -6.87 17.26 2.31
C VAL A 131 -7.87 17.27 1.16
N GLY A 132 -8.83 16.35 1.21
CA GLY A 132 -9.95 16.26 0.29
C GLY A 132 -11.25 16.00 1.03
N LEU A 133 -12.34 16.55 0.54
CA LEU A 133 -13.69 16.27 0.99
C LEU A 133 -14.53 15.94 -0.24
N LEU A 134 -15.11 14.74 -0.27
CA LEU A 134 -16.02 14.30 -1.30
C LEU A 134 -17.39 14.04 -0.67
N SER A 135 -18.47 14.42 -1.34
CA SER A 135 -19.82 14.26 -0.82
C SER A 135 -20.82 13.83 -1.89
N ARG A 136 -21.81 13.03 -1.46
CA ARG A 136 -22.98 12.63 -2.23
C ARG A 136 -23.93 13.79 -2.49
N GLN A 137 -24.10 14.68 -1.52
CA GLN A 137 -25.01 15.82 -1.61
C GLN A 137 -24.23 17.12 -1.65
N CYS A 138 -24.73 18.11 -2.38
CA CYS A 138 -24.09 19.43 -2.45
C CYS A 138 -24.12 20.11 -1.07
N PRO A 139 -22.96 20.44 -0.47
CA PRO A 139 -22.92 21.22 0.77
C PRO A 139 -23.48 22.62 0.57
N LEU A 140 -24.08 23.19 1.63
CA LEU A 140 -24.60 24.57 1.60
C LEU A 140 -23.49 25.62 1.37
N LYS A 141 -22.31 25.38 1.94
CA LYS A 141 -21.14 26.24 1.81
C LYS A 141 -19.88 25.44 2.11
N VAL A 142 -18.82 25.67 1.34
CA VAL A 142 -17.45 25.23 1.63
C VAL A 142 -16.57 26.48 1.70
N SER A 143 -15.72 26.56 2.71
CA SER A 143 -14.79 27.69 2.91
C SER A 143 -13.37 27.16 3.01
N TYR A 144 -12.42 27.85 2.40
CA TYR A 144 -11.01 27.50 2.38
C TYR A 144 -10.21 28.51 3.20
N GLY A 145 -9.21 28.02 3.94
CA GLY A 145 -8.36 28.84 4.80
C GLY A 145 -8.98 29.20 6.17
N ILE A 146 -8.22 29.96 6.95
CA ILE A 146 -8.61 30.72 8.15
C ILE A 146 -8.14 32.15 7.94
#